data_AF-A0A969PDC8-F1
#
_entry.id   AF-A0A969PDC8-F1
#
_cell.length_a   1.000
_cell.length_b   1.000
_cell.length_c   1.000
_cell.angle_alpha   90.00
_cell.angle_beta   90.00
_cell.angle_gamma   90.00
#
_symmetry.space_group_name_H-M   'P 1'
#
loop_
_entity.id
_entity.type
_entity.pdbx_description
1 polymer ?
#
loop_
_entity_poly.entity_id
_entity_poly.type
_entity_poly.pdbx_seq_one_letter_code
_entity_poly.pdbx_strand_id
1 'polypeptide(L)'
;MSLSFQLATRYLANQGIQPEFTPANELKLGSTVFKRLESKSGGYQTADAGGYQILLNYRSPENVARQVTLTDLLSGKIDPNWVRDRLVLIGYTAPSKKDDFWTPYSTGQQETYRMPGVIVHAQIVSQILSAVAGDRPLFWFWHEWQEGLWIAGWSLVGGILAWRIRHPVGFGIAVVVALGGLFGIGFALVMQTGWIAIASPAVGLIATAVSVVLVDRFEQGGYAKKIYRGVQKLFKIEIDEEEKSRQLAEYDGLIHKVQQWQQQSQEIEQQDSLANGEDASLRSPQVVDPAQTSDPSSLSTDDSEADYVEQLQRRVEALTQQEVTHQLIIELPDTEIEILEQYCQKSQRSQTDVLQELIRSLGDRC
;
A
#
# COMPACT_ATOMS: atom_id res chain seq x y z
N MET A 1 7.25 -6.64 -28.68
CA MET A 1 7.47 -5.27 -29.18
C MET A 1 6.12 -4.60 -29.38
N SER A 2 5.88 -3.42 -28.78
CA SER A 2 4.57 -2.74 -28.84
C SER A 2 4.31 -2.09 -30.21
N LEU A 3 3.03 -1.91 -30.55
CA LEU A 3 2.58 -1.27 -31.80
C LEU A 3 3.18 0.14 -31.95
N SER A 4 3.08 0.97 -30.91
CA SER A 4 3.61 2.34 -30.90
C SER A 4 5.11 2.40 -31.18
N PHE A 5 5.88 1.48 -30.60
CA PHE A 5 7.32 1.44 -30.83
C PHE A 5 7.65 1.08 -32.29
N GLN A 6 6.95 0.10 -32.86
CA GLN A 6 7.15 -0.27 -34.28
C GLN A 6 6.78 0.86 -35.23
N LEU A 7 5.71 1.60 -34.95
CA LEU A 7 5.30 2.78 -35.73
C LEU A 7 6.35 3.89 -35.66
N ALA A 8 6.80 4.24 -34.46
CA ALA A 8 7.80 5.28 -34.26
C ALA A 8 9.13 4.91 -34.93
N THR A 9 9.60 3.67 -34.76
CA THR A 9 10.86 3.20 -35.37
C THR A 9 10.79 3.13 -36.88
N ARG A 10 9.67 2.69 -37.48
CA ARG A 10 9.50 2.75 -38.95
C ARG A 10 9.50 4.18 -39.49
N TYR A 11 8.87 5.10 -38.78
CA TYR A 11 8.90 6.51 -39.16
C TYR A 11 10.32 7.10 -39.07
N LEU A 12 11.05 6.80 -38.00
CA LEU A 12 12.44 7.23 -37.79
C LEU A 12 13.43 6.56 -38.75
N ALA A 13 13.17 5.32 -39.18
CA ALA A 13 14.00 4.62 -40.16
C ALA A 13 14.06 5.36 -41.50
N ASN A 14 12.96 6.00 -41.92
CA ASN A 14 12.94 6.85 -43.11
C ASN A 14 13.83 8.10 -42.97
N GLN A 15 14.18 8.49 -41.74
CA GLN A 15 15.10 9.58 -41.42
C GLN A 15 16.53 9.07 -41.13
N GLY A 16 16.80 7.78 -41.36
CA GLY A 16 18.11 7.16 -41.11
C GLY A 16 18.39 6.85 -39.63
N ILE A 17 17.39 6.96 -38.75
CA ILE A 17 17.54 6.69 -37.32
C ILE A 17 17.06 5.26 -37.04
N GLN A 18 17.98 4.39 -36.60
CA GLN A 18 17.69 3.00 -36.26
C GLN A 18 17.80 2.76 -34.75
N PRO A 19 17.09 1.76 -34.20
CA PRO A 19 17.24 1.33 -32.81
C PRO A 19 18.62 0.72 -32.57
N GLU A 20 19.33 1.24 -31.58
CA GLU A 20 20.61 0.73 -31.10
C GLU A 20 20.51 0.41 -29.60
N PHE A 21 21.44 -0.41 -29.10
CA PHE A 21 21.60 -0.63 -27.66
C PHE A 21 22.93 -0.07 -27.20
N THR A 22 22.92 0.61 -26.06
CA THR A 22 24.14 1.05 -25.37
C THR A 22 24.87 -0.18 -24.77
N PRO A 23 26.15 -0.05 -24.37
CA PRO A 23 26.84 -1.11 -23.63
C PRO A 23 26.14 -1.51 -22.32
N ALA A 24 25.34 -0.61 -21.74
CA ALA A 24 24.51 -0.86 -20.57
C ALA A 24 23.17 -1.55 -20.91
N ASN A 25 22.98 -2.00 -22.17
CA ASN A 25 21.77 -2.62 -22.69
C ASN A 25 20.53 -1.70 -22.65
N GLU A 26 20.74 -0.38 -22.77
CA GLU A 26 19.66 0.59 -22.88
C GLU A 26 19.35 0.90 -24.35
N LEU A 27 18.07 1.00 -24.68
CA LEU A 27 17.59 1.41 -25.99
C LEU A 27 18.01 2.86 -26.30
N LYS A 28 18.62 3.05 -27.46
CA LYS A 28 19.03 4.34 -27.99
C LYS A 28 18.42 4.56 -29.37
N LEU A 29 17.86 5.74 -29.59
CA LEU A 29 17.36 6.19 -30.90
C LEU A 29 17.99 7.55 -31.21
N GLY A 30 18.83 7.60 -32.23
CA GLY A 30 19.58 8.81 -32.58
C GLY A 30 20.55 9.19 -31.45
N SER A 31 20.39 10.36 -30.85
CA SER A 31 21.15 10.80 -29.66
C SER A 31 20.47 10.48 -28.33
N THR A 32 19.20 10.04 -28.35
CA THR A 32 18.38 9.92 -27.15
C THR A 32 18.42 8.51 -26.59
N VAL A 33 18.72 8.39 -25.28
CA VAL A 33 18.73 7.12 -24.55
C VAL A 33 17.42 6.99 -23.76
N PHE A 34 16.70 5.90 -23.98
CA PHE A 34 15.44 5.59 -23.33
C PHE A 34 15.71 4.68 -22.14
N LYS A 35 15.90 5.22 -20.95
CA LYS A 35 16.17 4.40 -19.75
C LYS A 35 15.00 3.48 -19.42
N ARG A 36 15.30 2.21 -19.17
CA ARG A 36 14.30 1.22 -18.76
C ARG A 36 13.78 1.53 -17.36
N LEU A 37 12.49 1.29 -17.14
CA LEU A 37 11.88 1.29 -15.81
C LEU A 37 12.33 0.05 -15.04
N GLU A 38 12.90 0.27 -13.85
CA GLU A 38 13.30 -0.79 -12.92
C GLU A 38 12.25 -0.94 -11.81
N SER A 39 12.27 -2.08 -11.12
CA SER A 39 11.31 -2.41 -10.04
C SER A 39 11.25 -1.33 -8.95
N LYS A 40 12.38 -0.66 -8.71
CA LYS A 40 12.58 0.37 -7.68
C LYS A 40 12.83 1.78 -8.24
N SER A 41 12.41 2.06 -9.48
CA SER A 41 12.60 3.39 -10.06
C SER A 41 11.74 4.43 -9.34
N GLY A 42 12.37 5.40 -8.66
CA GLY A 42 11.71 6.53 -8.03
C GLY A 42 10.72 6.12 -6.93
N GLY A 43 9.41 6.19 -7.22
CA GLY A 43 8.36 5.86 -6.24
C GLY A 43 7.97 4.38 -6.21
N TYR A 44 8.43 3.58 -7.19
CA TYR A 44 8.13 2.16 -7.27
C TYR A 44 9.02 1.36 -6.31
N GLN A 45 8.53 0.21 -5.83
CA GLN A 45 9.30 -0.72 -5.00
C GLN A 45 9.22 -2.17 -5.51
N THR A 46 8.06 -2.54 -6.05
CA THR A 46 7.76 -3.88 -6.58
C THR A 46 7.05 -3.78 -7.93
N ALA A 47 7.48 -2.84 -8.79
CA ALA A 47 6.87 -2.74 -10.11
C ALA A 47 7.21 -3.98 -10.96
N ASP A 48 6.22 -4.50 -11.69
CA ASP A 48 6.48 -5.48 -12.74
C ASP A 48 7.23 -4.79 -13.89
N ALA A 49 8.55 -4.81 -13.78
CA ALA A 49 9.48 -4.27 -14.75
C ALA A 49 9.78 -5.29 -15.87
N GLY A 50 8.90 -6.26 -16.15
CA GLY A 50 9.05 -7.23 -17.21
C GLY A 50 9.19 -6.58 -18.60
N GLY A 51 10.17 -7.01 -19.39
CA GLY A 51 10.45 -6.42 -20.70
C GLY A 51 10.96 -4.96 -20.66
N TYR A 52 11.03 -4.31 -21.82
CA TYR A 52 11.55 -2.93 -21.91
C TYR A 52 10.42 -1.92 -21.76
N GLN A 53 10.27 -1.37 -20.56
CA GLN A 53 9.23 -0.40 -20.23
C GLN A 53 9.85 0.97 -19.94
N ILE A 54 9.11 2.04 -20.23
CA ILE A 54 9.48 3.43 -19.92
C ILE A 54 8.25 4.16 -19.39
N LEU A 55 8.46 5.18 -18.55
CA LEU A 55 7.35 6.00 -18.05
C LEU A 55 6.74 6.85 -19.17
N LEU A 56 5.41 6.86 -19.24
CA LEU A 56 4.66 7.67 -20.20
C LEU A 56 4.42 9.09 -19.64
N ASN A 57 4.91 10.09 -20.37
CA ASN A 57 4.68 11.51 -20.10
C ASN A 57 3.45 11.99 -20.89
N TYR A 58 2.29 11.81 -20.27
CA TYR A 58 1.01 12.17 -20.85
C TYR A 58 0.95 13.67 -21.21
N ARG A 59 0.61 13.98 -22.47
CA ARG A 59 0.64 15.36 -23.00
C ARG A 59 -0.69 16.10 -22.85
N SER A 60 -1.78 15.40 -23.11
CA SER A 60 -3.14 15.96 -23.15
C SER A 60 -4.14 14.80 -23.06
N PRO A 61 -5.36 15.01 -22.52
CA PRO A 61 -6.41 13.99 -22.55
C PRO A 61 -6.82 13.62 -24.00
N GLU A 62 -7.04 14.61 -24.88
CA GLU A 62 -7.56 14.36 -26.23
C GLU A 62 -6.76 15.03 -27.36
N ASN A 63 -5.97 16.07 -27.06
CA ASN A 63 -5.32 16.91 -28.08
C ASN A 63 -3.87 16.51 -28.34
N VAL A 64 -3.61 15.21 -28.47
CA VAL A 64 -2.25 14.68 -28.76
C VAL A 64 -1.95 14.74 -30.25
N ALA A 65 -2.96 14.56 -31.08
CA ALA A 65 -2.89 14.61 -32.54
C ALA A 65 -4.21 15.15 -33.10
N ARG A 66 -4.20 15.56 -34.37
CA ARG A 66 -5.42 15.93 -35.08
C ARG A 66 -6.29 14.69 -35.27
N GLN A 67 -7.53 14.75 -34.77
CA GLN A 67 -8.51 13.70 -34.94
C GLN A 67 -9.44 14.05 -36.09
N VAL A 68 -9.73 13.09 -36.97
CA VAL A 68 -10.69 13.22 -38.08
C VAL A 68 -11.65 12.04 -38.02
N THR A 69 -12.94 12.27 -38.31
CA THR A 69 -13.91 11.18 -38.35
C THR A 69 -13.79 10.40 -39.66
N LEU A 70 -14.13 9.12 -39.64
CA LEU A 70 -14.21 8.31 -40.86
C LEU A 70 -15.20 8.93 -41.87
N THR A 71 -16.28 9.52 -41.38
CA THR A 71 -17.28 10.21 -42.22
C THR A 71 -16.69 11.42 -42.93
N ASP A 72 -15.88 12.24 -42.24
CA ASP A 72 -15.21 13.39 -42.86
C ASP A 72 -14.16 12.95 -43.89
N LEU A 73 -13.44 11.86 -43.60
CA LEU A 73 -12.49 11.25 -44.53
C LEU A 73 -13.20 10.76 -45.81
N LEU A 74 -14.30 10.01 -45.67
CA LEU A 74 -15.06 9.46 -46.80
C LEU A 74 -15.82 10.52 -47.60
N SER A 75 -16.21 11.63 -46.95
CA SER A 75 -16.88 12.76 -47.61
C SER A 75 -15.91 13.75 -48.25
N GLY A 76 -14.61 13.49 -48.21
CA GLY A 76 -13.59 14.35 -48.82
C GLY A 76 -13.45 15.72 -48.13
N LYS A 77 -13.89 15.84 -46.87
CA LYS A 77 -13.83 17.09 -46.09
C LYS A 77 -12.48 17.30 -45.40
N ILE A 78 -11.53 16.38 -45.58
CA ILE A 78 -10.19 16.49 -45.01
C ILE A 78 -9.23 17.13 -46.03
N ASP A 79 -8.35 17.99 -45.55
CA ASP A 79 -7.23 18.50 -46.34
C ASP A 79 -6.17 17.39 -46.51
N PRO A 80 -5.80 17.00 -47.75
CA PRO A 80 -4.80 15.96 -48.01
C PRO A 80 -3.45 16.19 -47.31
N ASN A 81 -3.10 17.44 -46.99
CA ASN A 81 -1.87 17.79 -46.28
C ASN A 81 -1.86 17.30 -44.82
N TRP A 82 -3.00 16.89 -44.27
CA TRP A 82 -3.09 16.31 -42.92
C TRP A 82 -2.69 14.82 -42.88
N VAL A 83 -2.61 14.16 -44.04
CA VAL A 83 -2.31 12.72 -44.15
C VAL A 83 -0.96 12.49 -44.81
N ARG A 84 -0.63 13.29 -45.83
CA ARG A 84 0.60 13.14 -46.61
C ARG A 84 1.85 13.35 -45.75
N ASP A 85 2.80 12.42 -45.87
CA ASP A 85 4.11 12.42 -45.17
C ASP A 85 4.02 12.51 -43.63
N ARG A 86 2.87 12.09 -43.07
CA ARG A 86 2.61 12.08 -41.63
C ARG A 86 2.33 10.68 -41.14
N LEU A 87 2.61 10.44 -39.87
CA LEU A 87 2.20 9.24 -39.18
C LEU A 87 0.71 9.34 -38.86
N VAL A 88 -0.07 8.41 -39.40
CA VAL A 88 -1.53 8.34 -39.20
C VAL A 88 -1.87 7.09 -38.40
N LEU A 89 -2.63 7.30 -37.32
CA LEU A 89 -3.18 6.23 -36.50
C LEU A 89 -4.66 6.08 -36.79
N ILE A 90 -5.10 4.84 -37.02
CA ILE A 90 -6.50 4.51 -37.27
C ILE A 90 -6.95 3.61 -36.13
N GLY A 91 -8.02 3.99 -35.45
CA GLY A 91 -8.56 3.24 -34.32
C GLY A 91 -9.94 3.71 -33.93
N TYR A 92 -10.49 3.09 -32.89
CA TYR A 92 -11.82 3.41 -32.37
C TYR A 92 -11.70 4.32 -31.15
N THR A 93 -12.58 5.31 -31.06
CA THR A 93 -12.75 6.18 -29.88
C THR A 93 -14.13 6.02 -29.23
N ALA A 94 -14.96 5.12 -29.77
CA ALA A 94 -16.31 4.88 -29.28
C ALA A 94 -16.28 4.01 -28.01
N PRO A 95 -16.97 4.42 -26.91
CA PRO A 95 -17.01 3.65 -25.66
C PRO A 95 -17.51 2.21 -25.79
N SER A 96 -18.27 1.91 -26.86
CA SER A 96 -18.82 0.58 -27.12
C SER A 96 -17.78 -0.48 -27.50
N LYS A 97 -16.55 -0.10 -27.85
CA LYS A 97 -15.50 -1.03 -28.29
C LYS A 97 -14.59 -1.53 -27.16
N LYS A 98 -14.77 -1.03 -25.93
CA LYS A 98 -14.01 -1.43 -24.72
C LYS A 98 -12.48 -1.40 -24.90
N ASP A 99 -11.96 -0.55 -25.79
CA ASP A 99 -10.53 -0.29 -25.95
C ASP A 99 -10.19 1.02 -25.23
N ASP A 100 -10.53 1.09 -23.93
CA ASP A 100 -10.37 2.29 -23.13
C ASP A 100 -9.57 1.99 -21.87
N PHE A 101 -8.62 2.87 -21.54
CA PHE A 101 -7.69 2.69 -20.44
C PHE A 101 -7.88 3.75 -19.36
N TRP A 102 -7.67 3.33 -18.10
CA TRP A 102 -7.52 4.25 -16.99
C TRP A 102 -6.19 4.98 -17.11
N THR A 103 -6.23 6.31 -17.09
CA THR A 103 -5.04 7.17 -17.20
C THR A 103 -5.07 8.25 -16.11
N PRO A 104 -3.97 8.99 -15.88
CA PRO A 104 -3.99 10.10 -14.93
C PRO A 104 -5.05 11.18 -15.23
N TYR A 105 -5.57 11.25 -16.46
CA TYR A 105 -6.67 12.15 -16.82
C TYR A 105 -8.07 11.61 -16.49
N SER A 106 -8.17 10.33 -16.12
CA SER A 106 -9.44 9.72 -15.70
C SER A 106 -9.86 10.15 -14.30
N THR A 107 -8.91 10.60 -13.48
CA THR A 107 -9.17 11.15 -12.15
C THR A 107 -9.41 12.66 -12.25
N GLY A 108 -10.65 13.12 -12.10
CA GLY A 108 -10.97 14.55 -11.98
C GLY A 108 -11.78 15.14 -13.14
N GLN A 109 -11.91 14.44 -14.27
CA GLN A 109 -13.06 14.62 -15.17
C GLN A 109 -14.12 13.59 -14.80
N GLN A 110 -15.39 13.89 -15.10
CA GLN A 110 -16.58 13.05 -14.85
C GLN A 110 -16.19 11.56 -14.76
N GLU A 111 -16.59 10.88 -13.67
CA GLU A 111 -16.30 9.51 -13.20
C GLU A 111 -16.26 8.37 -14.26
N THR A 112 -16.48 8.70 -15.53
CA THR A 112 -16.58 7.84 -16.70
C THR A 112 -15.47 8.07 -17.74
N TYR A 113 -14.61 9.09 -17.63
CA TYR A 113 -13.60 9.35 -18.67
C TYR A 113 -12.49 8.27 -18.68
N ARG A 114 -12.46 7.48 -19.75
CA ARG A 114 -11.39 6.53 -20.06
C ARG A 114 -10.76 6.91 -21.39
N MET A 115 -9.44 6.84 -21.47
CA MET A 115 -8.71 7.24 -22.67
C MET A 115 -8.74 6.12 -23.70
N PRO A 116 -9.20 6.36 -24.94
CA PRO A 116 -9.17 5.33 -25.97
C PRO A 116 -7.76 4.86 -26.27
N GLY A 117 -7.58 3.56 -26.54
CA GLY A 117 -6.29 2.91 -26.78
C GLY A 117 -5.51 3.53 -27.93
N VAL A 118 -6.20 3.96 -28.99
CA VAL A 118 -5.58 4.71 -30.10
C VAL A 118 -4.96 6.03 -29.65
N ILE A 119 -5.56 6.71 -28.68
CA ILE A 119 -5.03 7.95 -28.10
C ILE A 119 -3.83 7.64 -27.21
N VAL A 120 -3.87 6.56 -26.42
CA VAL A 120 -2.69 6.09 -25.66
C VAL A 120 -1.53 5.78 -26.60
N HIS A 121 -1.78 5.06 -27.70
CA HIS A 121 -0.76 4.77 -28.71
C HIS A 121 -0.22 6.04 -29.36
N ALA A 122 -1.06 7.04 -29.62
CA ALA A 122 -0.65 8.35 -30.10
C ALA A 122 0.26 9.08 -29.11
N GLN A 123 -0.03 8.99 -27.79
CA GLN A 123 0.82 9.58 -26.75
C GLN A 123 2.21 8.96 -26.76
N ILE A 124 2.29 7.63 -26.82
CA ILE A 124 3.57 6.89 -26.82
C ILE A 124 4.39 7.25 -28.06
N VAL A 125 3.78 7.23 -29.26
CA VAL A 125 4.47 7.61 -30.50
C VAL A 125 4.94 9.06 -30.43
N SER A 126 4.07 9.97 -29.99
CA SER A 126 4.39 11.40 -29.83
C SER A 126 5.56 11.61 -28.86
N GLN A 127 5.60 10.88 -27.75
CA GLN A 127 6.71 10.93 -26.79
C GLN A 127 8.02 10.44 -27.43
N ILE A 128 8.02 9.29 -28.11
CA ILE A 128 9.24 8.76 -28.74
C ILE A 128 9.79 9.75 -29.77
N LEU A 129 8.92 10.24 -30.67
CA LEU A 129 9.34 11.18 -31.72
C LEU A 129 9.82 12.51 -31.13
N SER A 130 9.11 13.07 -30.14
CA SER A 130 9.50 14.33 -29.49
C SER A 130 10.81 14.19 -28.70
N ALA A 131 11.05 13.02 -28.08
CA ALA A 131 12.27 12.76 -27.33
C ALA A 131 13.49 12.59 -28.26
N VAL A 132 13.31 11.97 -29.44
CA VAL A 132 14.37 11.85 -30.45
C VAL A 132 14.64 13.20 -31.12
N ALA A 133 13.60 14.03 -31.34
CA ALA A 133 13.75 15.37 -31.88
C ALA A 133 14.40 16.36 -30.88
N GLY A 134 14.46 16.02 -29.59
CA GLY A 134 14.98 16.89 -28.53
C GLY A 134 13.97 17.91 -27.98
N ASP A 135 12.70 17.82 -28.39
CA ASP A 135 11.64 18.76 -27.97
C ASP A 135 11.15 18.52 -26.54
N ARG A 136 11.23 17.27 -26.06
CA ARG A 136 10.70 16.87 -24.75
C ARG A 136 11.60 15.86 -24.04
N PRO A 137 12.01 16.13 -22.79
CA PRO A 137 12.78 15.18 -22.01
C PRO A 137 11.91 13.99 -21.57
N LEU A 138 12.56 12.85 -21.40
CA LEU A 138 11.96 11.65 -20.81
C LEU A 138 12.02 11.73 -19.29
N PHE A 139 11.20 10.92 -18.62
CA PHE A 139 11.33 10.74 -17.18
C PHE A 139 12.68 10.11 -16.85
N TRP A 140 13.31 10.63 -15.82
CA TRP A 140 14.55 10.10 -15.29
C TRP A 140 14.42 9.86 -13.78
N PHE A 141 15.20 8.90 -13.30
CA PHE A 141 15.22 8.44 -11.93
C PHE A 141 16.64 8.47 -11.39
N TRP A 142 16.75 8.53 -10.07
CA TRP A 142 18.00 8.33 -9.38
C TRP A 142 18.30 6.84 -9.22
N HIS A 143 19.59 6.53 -9.07
CA HIS A 143 20.00 5.19 -8.65
C HIS A 143 19.71 5.02 -7.16
N GLU A 144 19.55 3.77 -6.71
CA GLU A 144 19.21 3.45 -5.31
C GLU A 144 20.12 4.14 -4.29
N TRP A 145 21.42 4.24 -4.56
CA TRP A 145 22.37 4.90 -3.65
C TRP A 145 22.16 6.40 -3.50
N GLN A 146 21.71 7.08 -4.57
CA GLN A 146 21.43 8.52 -4.57
C GLN A 146 20.17 8.79 -3.74
N GLU A 147 19.16 7.94 -3.87
CA GLU A 147 17.96 8.00 -3.03
C GLU A 147 18.27 7.69 -1.56
N GLY A 148 19.17 6.73 -1.29
CA GLY A 148 19.67 6.46 0.05
C GLY A 148 20.35 7.68 0.69
N LEU A 149 21.22 8.37 -0.06
CA LEU A 149 21.84 9.62 0.39
C LEU A 149 20.82 10.74 0.61
N TRP A 150 19.80 10.82 -0.24
CA TRP A 150 18.71 11.79 -0.10
C TRP A 150 17.92 11.57 1.19
N ILE A 151 17.55 10.32 1.49
CA ILE A 151 16.87 9.95 2.74
C ILE A 151 17.78 10.25 3.94
N ALA A 152 19.03 9.81 3.91
CA ALA A 152 19.98 10.05 4.97
C ALA A 152 20.19 11.56 5.23
N GLY A 153 20.27 12.37 4.17
CA GLY A 153 20.40 13.82 4.27
C GLY A 153 19.24 14.46 5.02
N TRP A 154 17.99 14.13 4.64
CA TRP A 154 16.81 14.67 5.32
C TRP A 154 16.60 14.13 6.74
N SER A 155 16.99 12.88 6.99
CA SER A 155 17.06 12.32 8.34
C SER A 155 18.08 13.06 9.23
N LEU A 156 19.26 13.40 8.71
CA LEU A 156 20.23 14.21 9.45
C LEU A 156 19.70 15.62 9.73
N VAL A 157 19.03 16.24 8.77
CA VAL A 157 18.38 17.55 8.98
C VAL A 157 17.35 17.45 10.11
N GLY A 158 16.49 16.43 10.12
CA GLY A 158 15.51 16.20 11.19
C GLY A 158 16.16 16.08 12.58
N GLY A 159 17.21 15.27 12.70
CA GLY A 159 17.97 15.12 13.95
C GLY A 159 18.67 16.41 14.41
N ILE A 160 19.31 17.14 13.50
CA ILE A 160 19.99 18.41 13.80
C ILE A 160 18.99 19.48 14.27
N LEU A 161 17.82 19.57 13.63
CA LEU A 161 16.75 20.49 14.03
C LEU A 161 16.29 20.21 15.46
N ALA A 162 16.07 18.93 15.79
CA ALA A 162 15.64 18.49 17.12
C ALA A 162 16.69 18.78 18.20
N TRP A 163 17.97 18.60 17.88
CA TRP A 163 19.07 18.85 18.81
C TRP A 163 19.33 20.34 19.03
N ARG A 164 19.27 21.15 17.95
CA ARG A 164 19.63 22.58 18.00
C ARG A 164 18.52 23.48 18.53
N ILE A 165 17.26 23.14 18.27
CA ILE A 165 16.12 24.01 18.59
C ILE A 165 15.38 23.45 19.81
N ARG A 166 15.66 24.03 20.98
CA ARG A 166 15.00 23.64 22.24
C ARG A 166 13.61 24.25 22.44
N HIS A 167 13.29 25.34 21.74
CA HIS A 167 11.98 26.00 21.84
C HIS A 167 10.94 25.26 20.97
N PRO A 168 9.79 24.84 21.52
CA PRO A 168 8.87 23.90 20.86
C PRO A 168 8.21 24.52 19.62
N VAL A 169 7.85 25.80 19.70
CA VAL A 169 7.25 26.53 18.58
C VAL A 169 8.30 26.76 17.48
N GLY A 170 9.54 27.06 17.85
CA GLY A 170 10.62 27.26 16.88
C GLY A 170 10.97 25.97 16.16
N PHE A 171 10.96 24.85 16.89
CA PHE A 171 11.17 23.52 16.33
C PHE A 171 10.05 23.13 15.37
N GLY A 172 8.79 23.33 15.76
CA GLY A 172 7.64 23.07 14.88
C GLY A 172 7.71 23.86 13.57
N ILE A 173 8.02 25.17 13.65
CA ILE A 173 8.21 26.01 12.46
C ILE A 173 9.36 25.47 11.59
N ALA A 174 10.50 25.12 12.20
CA ALA A 174 11.64 24.61 11.45
C ALA A 174 11.34 23.29 10.72
N VAL A 175 10.60 22.37 11.36
CA VAL A 175 10.16 21.12 10.72
C VAL A 175 9.22 21.40 9.56
N VAL A 176 8.25 22.31 9.71
CA VAL A 176 7.34 22.71 8.62
C VAL A 176 8.11 23.33 7.46
N VAL A 177 9.08 24.20 7.72
CA VAL A 177 9.93 24.81 6.68
C VAL A 177 10.77 23.74 5.99
N ALA A 178 11.32 22.77 6.72
CA ALA A 178 12.11 21.68 6.16
C ALA A 178 11.26 20.77 5.25
N LEU A 179 10.05 20.39 5.69
CA LEU A 179 9.11 19.63 4.88
C LEU A 179 8.64 20.41 3.65
N GLY A 180 8.38 21.72 3.80
CA GLY A 180 8.05 22.61 2.68
C GLY A 180 9.19 22.72 1.66
N GLY A 181 10.44 22.78 2.13
CA GLY A 181 11.63 22.75 1.28
C GLY A 181 11.79 21.42 0.55
N LEU A 182 11.61 20.29 1.24
CA LEU A 182 11.63 18.95 0.65
C LEU A 182 10.57 18.82 -0.45
N PHE A 183 9.34 19.25 -0.18
CA PHE A 183 8.25 19.25 -1.15
C PHE A 183 8.54 20.18 -2.34
N GLY A 184 9.06 21.38 -2.07
CA GLY A 184 9.44 22.35 -3.10
C GLY A 184 10.54 21.84 -4.03
N ILE A 185 11.56 21.17 -3.48
CA ILE A 185 12.62 20.54 -4.26
C ILE A 185 12.03 19.39 -5.10
N GLY A 186 11.22 18.53 -4.51
CA GLY A 186 10.55 17.45 -5.25
C GLY A 186 9.67 17.98 -6.39
N PHE A 187 8.90 19.04 -6.15
CA PHE A 187 8.09 19.69 -7.18
C PHE A 187 8.95 20.26 -8.31
N ALA A 188 10.05 20.94 -8.00
CA ALA A 188 10.97 21.48 -9.00
C ALA A 188 11.62 20.39 -9.86
N LEU A 189 11.90 19.22 -9.27
CA LEU A 189 12.44 18.06 -9.99
C LEU A 189 11.40 17.45 -10.94
N VAL A 190 10.14 17.33 -10.52
CA VAL A 190 9.04 16.85 -11.38
C VAL A 190 8.83 17.77 -12.59
N MET A 191 8.96 19.10 -12.42
CA MET A 191 8.91 20.05 -13.54
C MET A 191 10.02 19.82 -14.58
N GLN A 192 11.12 19.18 -14.18
CA GLN A 192 12.25 18.78 -15.04
C GLN A 192 12.19 17.28 -15.40
N THR A 193 11.02 16.65 -15.32
CA THR A 193 10.78 15.21 -15.53
C THR A 193 11.59 14.28 -14.64
N GLY A 194 12.09 14.77 -13.51
CA GLY A 194 12.71 13.97 -12.47
C GLY A 194 11.67 13.42 -11.51
N TRP A 195 11.58 12.10 -11.40
CA TRP A 195 10.67 11.44 -10.46
C TRP A 195 11.46 10.80 -9.32
N ILE A 196 11.45 11.42 -8.15
CA ILE A 196 12.22 11.01 -6.96
C ILE A 196 11.28 10.88 -5.76
N ALA A 197 11.52 9.90 -4.90
CA ALA A 197 10.71 9.66 -3.71
C ALA A 197 10.79 10.81 -2.68
N ILE A 198 9.65 11.39 -2.35
CA ILE A 198 9.51 12.48 -1.33
C ILE A 198 8.97 11.93 0.00
N ALA A 199 8.16 10.87 -0.05
CA ALA A 199 7.56 10.30 1.16
C ALA A 199 8.61 9.71 2.11
N SER A 200 9.54 8.89 1.60
CA SER A 200 10.60 8.26 2.38
C SER A 200 11.48 9.26 3.15
N PRO A 201 12.05 10.31 2.53
CA PRO A 201 12.82 11.32 3.26
C PRO A 201 11.96 12.14 4.24
N ALA A 202 10.69 12.39 3.94
CA ALA A 202 9.79 13.08 4.87
C ALA A 202 9.56 12.26 6.15
N VAL A 203 9.31 10.95 6.01
CA VAL A 203 9.20 10.03 7.15
C VAL A 203 10.52 9.95 7.91
N GLY A 204 11.64 9.83 7.20
CA GLY A 204 12.98 9.81 7.81
C GLY A 204 13.28 11.07 8.63
N LEU A 205 12.89 12.24 8.12
CA LEU A 205 13.01 13.53 8.82
C LEU A 205 12.16 13.54 10.10
N ILE A 206 10.88 13.19 9.98
CA ILE A 206 9.95 13.21 11.13
C ILE A 206 10.38 12.19 12.19
N ALA A 207 10.71 10.96 11.78
CA ALA A 207 11.11 9.89 12.68
C ALA A 207 12.35 10.28 13.49
N THR A 208 13.41 10.74 12.82
CA THR A 208 14.63 11.18 13.50
C THR A 208 14.41 12.40 14.40
N ALA A 209 13.61 13.37 13.94
CA ALA A 209 13.25 14.54 14.72
C ALA A 209 12.50 14.15 16.02
N VAL A 210 11.55 13.20 15.93
CA VAL A 210 10.81 12.68 17.09
C VAL A 210 11.72 11.87 18.00
N SER A 211 12.53 10.95 17.47
CA SER A 211 13.43 10.10 18.26
C SER A 211 14.41 10.93 19.08
N VAL A 212 15.05 11.95 18.49
CA VAL A 212 15.99 12.82 19.20
C VAL A 212 15.27 13.62 20.29
N VAL A 213 14.06 14.12 20.02
CA VAL A 213 13.26 14.81 21.04
C VAL A 213 12.87 13.85 22.17
N LEU A 214 12.53 12.60 21.90
CA LEU A 214 12.21 11.63 22.94
C LEU A 214 13.42 11.33 23.82
N VAL A 215 14.59 11.05 23.24
CA VAL A 215 15.81 10.73 23.98
C VAL A 215 16.31 11.93 24.80
N ASP A 216 16.47 13.10 24.19
CA ASP A 216 16.99 14.31 24.87
C ASP A 216 16.03 14.83 25.95
N ARG A 217 14.74 14.47 25.89
CA ARG A 217 13.71 14.98 26.81
C ARG A 217 13.16 13.93 27.78
N PHE A 218 13.46 12.64 27.59
CA PHE A 218 13.28 11.62 28.64
C PHE A 218 14.22 11.90 29.82
N GLU A 219 15.44 12.39 29.56
CA GLU A 219 16.36 12.83 30.61
C GLU A 219 15.89 14.12 31.33
N GLN A 220 14.98 14.90 30.74
CA GLN A 220 14.47 16.16 31.28
C GLN A 220 12.97 16.05 31.61
N GLY A 221 12.66 15.37 32.73
CA GLY A 221 11.34 14.89 33.17
C GLY A 221 10.17 15.89 33.35
N GLY A 222 9.93 16.82 32.43
CA GLY A 222 8.81 17.76 32.49
C GLY A 222 8.16 18.12 31.15
N TYR A 223 8.76 17.74 30.01
CA TYR A 223 8.28 18.17 28.68
C TYR A 223 7.25 17.25 28.05
N ALA A 224 7.31 15.94 28.34
CA ALA A 224 6.32 14.95 27.92
C ALA A 224 4.90 15.38 28.31
N LYS A 225 4.73 15.96 29.52
CA LYS A 225 3.45 16.47 30.02
C LYS A 225 2.89 17.64 29.21
N LYS A 226 3.74 18.44 28.54
CA LYS A 226 3.30 19.53 27.65
C LYS A 226 2.92 19.04 26.26
N ILE A 227 3.64 18.05 25.72
CA ILE A 227 3.28 17.43 24.42
C ILE A 227 2.01 16.61 24.56
N TYR A 228 1.87 15.79 25.60
CA TYR A 228 0.63 15.04 25.89
C TYR A 228 -0.57 15.99 25.95
N ARG A 229 -0.41 17.13 26.66
CA ARG A 229 -1.44 18.18 26.75
C ARG A 229 -1.71 18.87 25.40
N GLY A 230 -0.71 19.03 24.54
CA GLY A 230 -0.86 19.60 23.20
C GLY A 230 -1.55 18.66 22.22
N VAL A 231 -1.18 17.38 22.23
CA VAL A 231 -1.80 16.30 21.43
C VAL A 231 -3.24 16.07 21.89
N GLN A 232 -3.50 16.04 23.20
CA GLN A 232 -4.85 15.92 23.75
C GLN A 232 -5.75 17.09 23.33
N LYS A 233 -5.20 18.31 23.24
CA LYS A 233 -5.92 19.49 22.75
C LYS A 233 -6.25 19.43 21.26
N LEU A 234 -5.42 18.75 20.47
CA LEU A 234 -5.63 18.50 19.04
C LEU A 234 -6.68 17.41 18.78
N PHE A 235 -6.75 16.38 19.63
CA PHE A 235 -7.64 15.24 19.45
C PHE A 235 -8.94 15.28 20.29
N LYS A 236 -9.17 16.30 21.13
CA LYS A 236 -10.39 16.47 21.96
C LYS A 236 -10.89 15.17 22.63
N ILE A 237 -10.00 14.36 23.17
CA ILE A 237 -10.40 13.27 24.06
C ILE A 237 -10.31 13.82 25.48
N GLU A 238 -11.42 14.41 25.93
CA GLU A 238 -11.64 14.79 27.32
C GLU A 238 -12.06 13.50 28.05
N ILE A 239 -11.07 12.77 28.57
CA ILE A 239 -11.35 11.61 29.42
C ILE A 239 -11.80 12.20 30.76
N ASP A 240 -13.11 12.20 30.99
CA ASP A 240 -13.70 12.55 32.28
C ASP A 240 -13.22 11.52 33.32
N GLU A 241 -12.35 11.99 34.22
CA GLU A 241 -11.72 11.19 35.27
C GLU A 241 -12.79 10.63 36.24
N GLU A 242 -13.94 11.31 36.34
CA GLU A 242 -15.09 10.88 37.12
C GLU A 242 -15.83 9.71 36.43
N GLU A 243 -16.03 9.76 35.11
CA GLU A 243 -16.69 8.69 34.35
C GLU A 243 -15.86 7.41 34.31
N LYS A 244 -14.54 7.54 34.14
CA LYS A 244 -13.60 6.41 34.20
C LYS A 244 -13.61 5.75 35.58
N SER A 245 -13.67 6.54 36.66
CA SER A 245 -13.72 6.01 38.02
C SER A 245 -15.01 5.23 38.31
N ARG A 246 -16.15 5.66 37.75
CA ARG A 246 -17.43 4.95 37.85
C ARG A 246 -17.40 3.62 37.09
N GLN A 247 -16.84 3.61 35.88
CA GLN A 247 -16.71 2.39 35.09
C GLN A 247 -15.80 1.37 35.77
N LEU A 248 -14.68 1.81 36.36
CA LEU A 248 -13.77 0.93 37.11
C LEU A 248 -14.44 0.32 38.35
N ALA A 249 -15.27 1.08 39.07
CA ALA A 249 -16.03 0.57 40.21
C ALA A 249 -17.09 -0.47 39.80
N GLU A 250 -17.70 -0.34 38.62
CA GLU A 250 -18.64 -1.33 38.07
C GLU A 250 -17.93 -2.64 37.69
N TYR A 251 -16.74 -2.54 37.07
CA TYR A 251 -15.91 -3.70 36.75
C TYR A 251 -15.39 -4.43 38.00
N ASP A 252 -14.96 -3.70 39.04
CA ASP A 252 -14.57 -4.32 40.31
C ASP A 252 -15.74 -5.09 40.97
N GLY A 253 -16.96 -4.53 40.89
CA GLY A 253 -18.16 -5.21 41.36
C GLY A 253 -18.47 -6.52 40.61
N LEU A 254 -18.22 -6.55 39.29
CA LEU A 254 -18.37 -7.75 38.46
C LEU A 254 -17.35 -8.83 38.80
N ILE A 255 -16.09 -8.45 39.02
CA ILE A 255 -15.02 -9.38 39.42
C ILE A 255 -15.36 -10.03 40.77
N HIS A 256 -15.83 -9.22 41.73
CA HIS A 256 -16.20 -9.72 43.05
C HIS A 256 -17.37 -10.71 43.00
N LYS A 257 -18.32 -10.50 42.08
CA LYS A 257 -19.46 -11.38 41.85
C LYS A 257 -19.06 -12.71 41.23
N VAL A 258 -18.11 -12.69 40.29
CA VAL A 258 -17.54 -13.91 39.69
C VAL A 258 -16.78 -14.74 40.72
N GLN A 259 -16.00 -14.10 41.60
CA GLN A 259 -15.32 -14.80 42.70
C GLN A 259 -16.30 -15.43 43.69
N GLN A 260 -17.41 -14.73 43.99
CA GLN A 260 -18.45 -15.27 44.86
C GLN A 260 -19.13 -16.51 44.25
N TRP A 261 -19.40 -16.50 42.94
CA TRP A 261 -19.94 -17.66 42.24
C TRP A 261 -18.98 -18.85 42.25
N GLN A 262 -17.67 -18.61 42.12
CA GLN A 262 -16.67 -19.68 42.22
C GLN A 262 -16.63 -20.31 43.61
N GLN A 263 -16.73 -19.51 44.67
CA GLN A 263 -16.79 -20.02 46.05
C GLN A 263 -18.07 -20.83 46.29
N GLN A 264 -19.22 -20.36 45.82
CA GLN A 264 -20.48 -21.10 45.94
C GLN A 264 -20.45 -22.43 45.17
N SER A 265 -19.83 -22.48 43.99
CA SER A 265 -19.67 -23.76 43.26
C SER A 265 -18.82 -24.76 44.04
N GLN A 266 -17.76 -24.32 44.73
CA GLN A 266 -16.93 -25.19 45.57
C GLN A 266 -17.67 -25.69 46.82
N GLU A 267 -18.51 -24.85 47.42
CA GLU A 267 -19.36 -25.25 48.57
C GLU A 267 -20.43 -26.28 48.14
N ILE A 268 -21.01 -26.11 46.96
CA ILE A 268 -21.99 -27.07 46.39
C ILE A 268 -21.31 -28.41 46.09
N GLU A 269 -20.11 -28.41 45.51
CA GLU A 269 -19.32 -29.64 45.27
C GLU A 269 -18.94 -30.35 46.58
N GLN A 270 -18.63 -29.60 47.65
CA GLN A 270 -18.37 -30.17 48.97
C GLN A 270 -19.63 -30.75 49.61
N GLN A 271 -20.79 -30.11 49.47
CA GLN A 271 -22.06 -30.63 49.96
C GLN A 271 -22.51 -31.89 49.23
N ASP A 272 -22.35 -31.95 47.90
CA ASP A 272 -22.63 -33.17 47.12
C ASP A 272 -21.68 -34.32 47.47
N SER A 273 -20.41 -34.02 47.79
CA SER A 273 -19.44 -35.04 48.23
C SER A 273 -19.73 -35.62 49.63
N LEU A 274 -20.46 -34.88 50.48
CA LEU A 274 -20.87 -35.32 51.81
C LEU A 274 -22.23 -36.05 51.79
N ALA A 275 -23.06 -35.82 50.76
CA ALA A 275 -24.37 -36.44 50.60
C ALA A 275 -24.31 -37.80 49.88
N ASN A 276 -23.34 -38.03 48.99
CA ASN A 276 -23.15 -39.29 48.28
C ASN A 276 -21.91 -40.03 48.79
N GLY A 277 -22.12 -40.97 49.70
CA GLY A 277 -21.10 -41.95 50.07
C GLY A 277 -20.87 -42.94 48.91
N GLU A 278 -19.58 -43.14 48.60
CA GLU A 278 -18.94 -44.18 47.77
C GLU A 278 -18.55 -43.87 46.31
N ASP A 279 -17.31 -44.28 46.04
CA ASP A 279 -16.54 -44.43 44.79
C ASP A 279 -16.06 -43.19 44.01
N ALA A 280 -15.09 -42.50 44.60
CA ALA A 280 -14.10 -41.70 43.87
C ALA A 280 -12.91 -42.57 43.42
N SER A 281 -13.10 -43.38 42.37
CA SER A 281 -11.98 -43.81 41.54
C SER A 281 -12.24 -43.39 40.08
N LEU A 282 -11.27 -42.66 39.52
CA LEU A 282 -11.21 -42.12 38.16
C LEU A 282 -11.98 -40.81 37.90
N ARG A 283 -11.35 -39.68 38.28
CA ARG A 283 -11.00 -38.55 37.39
C ARG A 283 -10.54 -37.36 38.23
N SER A 284 -9.25 -37.02 38.13
CA SER A 284 -8.68 -35.79 38.67
C SER A 284 -8.22 -34.93 37.50
N PRO A 285 -8.77 -33.72 37.30
CA PRO A 285 -8.01 -32.66 36.63
C PRO A 285 -6.97 -32.15 37.63
N GLN A 286 -5.68 -32.26 37.29
CA GLN A 286 -4.61 -31.69 38.07
C GLN A 286 -4.70 -30.16 38.06
N VAL A 287 -4.90 -29.59 39.24
CA VAL A 287 -4.64 -28.18 39.56
C VAL A 287 -3.13 -28.05 39.78
N VAL A 288 -2.49 -27.11 39.09
CA VAL A 288 -1.11 -26.69 39.36
C VAL A 288 -1.16 -25.64 40.48
N ASP A 289 -0.56 -25.97 41.63
CA ASP A 289 -0.46 -25.12 42.83
C ASP A 289 0.71 -24.11 42.68
N PRO A 290 0.53 -22.79 42.88
CA PRO A 290 1.55 -21.77 42.65
C PRO A 290 2.36 -21.42 43.91
N ALA A 291 2.78 -22.40 44.72
CA ALA A 291 3.53 -22.12 45.94
C ALA A 291 4.56 -23.21 46.30
N GLN A 292 5.52 -23.44 45.40
CA GLN A 292 6.86 -23.88 45.79
C GLN A 292 7.91 -23.13 44.97
N THR A 293 8.38 -22.01 45.50
CA THR A 293 9.78 -21.59 45.33
C THR A 293 10.14 -20.68 46.50
N SER A 294 11.28 -21.01 47.08
CA SER A 294 11.91 -20.51 48.30
C SER A 294 12.53 -19.12 48.17
N ASP A 295 12.52 -18.42 49.30
CA ASP A 295 13.30 -17.29 49.81
C ASP A 295 14.15 -16.38 48.88
N PRO A 296 14.21 -15.06 49.19
CA PRO A 296 14.76 -14.01 48.35
C PRO A 296 16.23 -13.75 48.67
N SER A 297 17.11 -13.82 47.68
CA SER A 297 18.34 -13.02 47.58
C SER A 297 19.18 -13.52 46.40
N SER A 298 19.15 -12.76 45.30
CA SER A 298 20.24 -12.49 44.35
C SER A 298 19.73 -12.42 42.90
N LEU A 299 20.36 -11.50 42.15
CA LEU A 299 20.24 -11.22 40.71
C LEU A 299 19.13 -10.25 40.24
N SER A 300 19.57 -8.99 40.10
CA SER A 300 19.52 -8.15 38.88
C SER A 300 18.26 -8.09 38.00
N THR A 301 17.84 -6.84 37.81
CA THR A 301 17.27 -6.22 36.61
C THR A 301 17.36 -6.99 35.28
N ASP A 302 16.27 -6.81 34.51
CA ASP A 302 16.07 -6.98 33.06
C ASP A 302 15.41 -8.30 32.59
N ASP A 303 14.58 -8.18 31.55
CA ASP A 303 13.85 -9.23 30.80
C ASP A 303 12.53 -9.82 31.37
N SER A 304 11.37 -9.25 31.00
CA SER A 304 10.08 -10.00 31.05
C SER A 304 8.96 -9.52 30.09
N GLU A 305 9.24 -8.72 29.05
CA GLU A 305 8.27 -8.52 27.96
C GLU A 305 8.41 -9.59 26.86
N ALA A 306 9.62 -10.11 26.61
CA ALA A 306 9.87 -11.12 25.58
C ALA A 306 9.21 -12.48 25.91
N ASP A 307 9.23 -12.89 27.18
CA ASP A 307 8.68 -14.17 27.63
C ASP A 307 7.13 -14.20 27.60
N TYR A 308 6.49 -13.04 27.76
CA TYR A 308 5.03 -12.90 27.66
C TYR A 308 4.54 -12.96 26.21
N VAL A 309 5.28 -12.34 25.28
CA VAL A 309 4.97 -12.39 23.84
C VAL A 309 5.19 -13.79 23.28
N GLU A 310 6.24 -14.49 23.72
CA GLU A 310 6.53 -15.86 23.27
C GLU A 310 5.47 -16.85 23.79
N GLN A 311 4.98 -16.67 25.02
CA GLN A 311 3.84 -17.44 25.54
C GLN A 311 2.54 -17.15 24.78
N LEU A 312 2.26 -15.89 24.44
CA LEU A 312 1.08 -15.53 23.63
C LEU A 312 1.17 -16.10 22.23
N GLN A 313 2.35 -16.09 21.60
CA GLN A 313 2.56 -16.69 20.28
C GLN A 313 2.31 -18.19 20.29
N ARG A 314 2.87 -18.95 21.23
CA ARG A 314 2.61 -20.40 21.33
C ARG A 314 1.13 -20.72 21.57
N ARG A 315 0.43 -19.85 22.30
CA ARG A 315 -1.00 -20.01 22.63
C ARG A 315 -1.89 -19.67 21.44
N VAL A 316 -1.52 -18.66 20.64
CA VAL A 316 -2.15 -18.36 19.35
C VAL A 316 -1.89 -19.50 18.36
N GLU A 317 -0.66 -19.99 18.27
CA GLU A 317 -0.26 -21.09 17.38
C GLU A 317 -1.04 -22.37 17.68
N ALA A 318 -1.14 -22.73 18.97
CA ALA A 318 -1.93 -23.86 19.46
C ALA A 318 -3.45 -23.71 19.19
N LEU A 319 -3.98 -22.48 19.24
CA LEU A 319 -5.39 -22.21 18.93
C LEU A 319 -5.66 -22.21 17.42
N THR A 320 -4.73 -21.71 16.58
CA THR A 320 -4.82 -21.82 15.12
C THR A 320 -4.69 -23.26 14.61
N GLN A 321 -4.05 -24.15 15.36
CA GLN A 321 -3.89 -25.55 14.97
C GLN A 321 -5.13 -26.42 15.28
N GLN A 322 -6.11 -25.88 16.01
CA GLN A 322 -7.33 -26.60 16.42
C GLN A 322 -8.61 -26.15 15.69
N GLU A 323 -8.55 -25.15 14.82
CA GLU A 323 -9.64 -24.79 13.88
C GLU A 323 -9.19 -24.99 12.42
N VAL A 324 -9.05 -26.25 11.99
CA VAL A 324 -9.02 -26.56 10.56
C VAL A 324 -10.46 -26.67 10.07
N THR A 325 -11.11 -25.53 9.86
CA THR A 325 -12.19 -25.42 8.88
C THR A 325 -11.63 -24.62 7.72
N HIS A 326 -11.27 -25.29 6.62
CA HIS A 326 -10.83 -24.61 5.40
C HIS A 326 -11.97 -23.73 4.87
N GLN A 327 -11.99 -22.46 5.22
CA GLN A 327 -12.72 -21.45 4.47
C GLN A 327 -11.92 -21.12 3.22
N LEU A 328 -12.23 -21.84 2.15
CA LEU A 328 -11.78 -21.50 0.81
C LEU A 328 -12.67 -20.36 0.29
N ILE A 329 -12.16 -19.13 0.33
CA ILE A 329 -12.83 -17.99 -0.32
C ILE A 329 -12.50 -18.06 -1.80
N ILE A 330 -13.48 -18.46 -2.62
CA ILE A 330 -13.39 -18.41 -4.07
C ILE A 330 -14.01 -17.09 -4.52
N GLU A 331 -13.20 -16.14 -4.96
CA GLU A 331 -13.70 -14.93 -5.62
C GLU A 331 -14.11 -15.28 -7.05
N LEU A 332 -15.41 -15.20 -7.33
CA LEU A 332 -15.98 -15.41 -8.65
C LEU A 332 -16.26 -14.04 -9.30
N PRO A 333 -15.76 -13.76 -10.52
CA PRO A 333 -16.09 -12.52 -11.23
C PRO A 333 -17.58 -12.46 -11.59
N ASP A 334 -18.15 -11.24 -11.65
CA ASP A 334 -19.61 -10.99 -11.79
C ASP A 334 -20.29 -11.78 -12.93
N THR A 335 -19.58 -12.04 -14.03
CA THR A 335 -20.10 -12.81 -15.17
C THR A 335 -20.31 -14.30 -14.88
N GLU A 336 -19.58 -14.86 -13.92
CA GLU A 336 -19.68 -16.27 -13.52
C GLU A 336 -20.75 -16.48 -12.45
N ILE A 337 -21.03 -15.44 -11.65
CA ILE A 337 -22.14 -15.41 -10.68
C ILE A 337 -23.48 -15.53 -11.42
N GLU A 338 -23.66 -14.78 -12.51
CA GLU A 338 -24.90 -14.78 -13.31
C GLU A 338 -25.18 -16.16 -13.95
N ILE A 339 -24.11 -16.88 -14.37
CA ILE A 339 -24.21 -18.25 -14.90
C ILE A 339 -24.54 -19.26 -13.80
N LEU A 340 -23.92 -19.13 -12.63
CA LEU A 340 -24.18 -19.98 -11.45
C LEU A 340 -25.63 -19.82 -10.97
N GLU A 341 -26.14 -18.59 -10.92
CA GLU A 341 -27.54 -18.32 -10.56
C GLU A 341 -28.51 -18.92 -11.58
N GLN A 342 -28.24 -18.74 -12.88
CA GLN A 342 -29.09 -19.30 -13.94
C GLN A 342 -29.11 -20.85 -13.92
N TYR A 343 -27.99 -21.48 -13.57
CA TYR A 343 -27.90 -22.94 -13.43
C TYR A 343 -28.61 -23.46 -12.18
N CYS A 344 -28.49 -22.77 -11.04
CA CYS A 344 -29.19 -23.12 -9.80
C CYS A 344 -30.71 -22.99 -9.96
N GLN A 345 -31.18 -21.97 -10.68
CA GLN A 345 -32.60 -21.75 -10.95
C GLN A 345 -33.20 -22.86 -11.83
N LYS A 346 -32.43 -23.37 -12.81
CA LYS A 346 -32.86 -24.46 -13.71
C LYS A 346 -32.82 -25.84 -13.05
N SER A 347 -31.95 -26.04 -12.06
CA SER A 347 -31.74 -27.32 -11.38
C SER A 347 -32.45 -27.46 -10.02
N GLN A 348 -33.06 -26.38 -9.49
CA GLN A 348 -33.73 -26.33 -8.18
C GLN A 348 -32.83 -26.79 -7.01
N ARG A 349 -31.53 -26.51 -7.07
CA ARG A 349 -30.56 -26.79 -5.99
C ARG A 349 -29.96 -25.50 -5.43
N SER A 350 -29.45 -25.54 -4.19
CA SER A 350 -28.77 -24.39 -3.61
C SER A 350 -27.38 -24.21 -4.23
N GLN A 351 -26.91 -22.94 -4.33
CA GLN A 351 -25.56 -22.63 -4.83
C GLN A 351 -24.46 -23.38 -4.07
N THR A 352 -24.62 -23.52 -2.75
CA THR A 352 -23.70 -24.25 -1.88
C THR A 352 -23.57 -25.73 -2.23
N ASP A 353 -24.67 -26.40 -2.60
CA ASP A 353 -24.63 -27.82 -2.99
C ASP A 353 -23.91 -28.01 -4.33
N VAL A 354 -24.15 -27.12 -5.29
CA VAL A 354 -23.52 -27.17 -6.62
C VAL A 354 -22.00 -26.90 -6.52
N LEU A 355 -21.59 -25.95 -5.68
CA LEU A 355 -20.17 -25.65 -5.43
C LEU A 355 -19.46 -26.81 -4.73
N GLN A 356 -20.09 -27.45 -3.74
CA GLN A 356 -19.51 -28.62 -3.07
C GLN A 356 -19.35 -29.82 -4.01
N GLU A 357 -20.30 -30.06 -4.91
CA GLU A 357 -20.22 -31.14 -5.89
C GLU A 357 -19.13 -30.89 -6.95
N LEU A 358 -18.96 -29.64 -7.38
CA LEU A 358 -17.87 -29.21 -8.27
C LEU A 358 -16.48 -29.42 -7.65
N ILE A 359 -16.31 -28.96 -6.39
CA ILE A 359 -15.06 -29.14 -5.63
C ILE A 359 -14.74 -30.62 -5.46
N ARG A 360 -15.76 -31.45 -5.19
CA ARG A 360 -15.60 -32.92 -5.07
C ARG A 360 -15.16 -33.55 -6.39
N SER A 361 -15.75 -33.13 -7.52
CA SER A 361 -15.41 -33.65 -8.86
C SER A 361 -14.00 -33.26 -9.33
N LEU A 362 -13.45 -32.16 -8.81
CA LEU A 362 -12.10 -31.70 -9.08
C LEU A 362 -11.07 -32.43 -8.20
N GLY A 363 -11.44 -32.78 -6.96
CA GLY A 363 -10.65 -33.64 -6.08
C GLY A 363 -10.45 -35.07 -6.60
N ASP A 364 -11.44 -35.61 -7.31
CA ASP A 364 -11.38 -36.97 -7.88
C ASP A 364 -10.53 -37.09 -9.17
N ARG A 365 -9.96 -35.99 -9.68
CA ARG A 365 -9.08 -36.00 -10.88
C ARG A 365 -7.61 -35.65 -10.61
N CYS A 366 -7.21 -35.54 -9.34
CA CYS A 366 -5.82 -35.28 -8.93
C CYS A 366 -5.15 -36.45 -8.24
#